data_AF-A0A7R9C1W8-F1
#
_entry.id   AF-A0A7R9C1W8-F1
#
_cell.length_a   1.000
_cell.length_b   1.000
_cell.length_c   1.000
_cell.angle_alpha   90.00
_cell.angle_beta   90.00
_cell.angle_gamma   90.00
#
_symmetry.space_group_name_H-M   'P 1'
#
loop_
_entity.id
_entity.type
_entity.pdbx_description
1 polymer ?
#
loop_
_entity_poly.entity_id
_entity_poly.type
_entity_poly.pdbx_seq_one_letter_code
_entity_poly.pdbx_strand_id
1 'polypeptide(L)'
;MAKFLQVTLDEMAAEAKRSSHETSDKAKELVEFFQSVRQGGGKVSPEKIIRFSKLFEDELTLDSLNRQQLVALCRMLELQPIGTQAFLRWQLRMRLRSLKADDKLILKEGVDSLTVWELQQACKSRGMKAFGVSEDRMRQNLNEWLVL
;
A
#
# COMPACT_ATOMS: atom_id res chain seq x y z
N MET A 1 -13.51 5.39 -1.43
CA MET A 1 -12.19 4.94 -1.95
C MET A 1 -11.88 3.48 -1.65
N ALA A 2 -12.11 2.98 -0.43
CA ALA A 2 -11.89 1.56 -0.11
C ALA A 2 -12.60 0.60 -1.09
N LYS A 3 -13.85 0.88 -1.49
CA LYS A 3 -14.63 0.08 -2.44
C LYS A 3 -13.96 -0.08 -3.83
N PHE A 4 -13.13 0.88 -4.24
CA PHE A 4 -12.44 0.81 -5.54
C PHE A 4 -11.25 -0.18 -5.49
N LEU A 5 -10.47 -0.15 -4.40
CA LEU A 5 -9.42 -1.15 -4.18
C LEU A 5 -10.01 -2.55 -4.05
N GLN A 6 -11.22 -2.68 -3.49
CA GLN A 6 -11.94 -3.95 -3.43
C GLN A 6 -12.23 -4.49 -4.85
N VAL A 7 -12.83 -3.67 -5.71
CA VAL A 7 -13.11 -4.05 -7.11
C VAL A 7 -11.81 -4.37 -7.86
N THR A 8 -10.77 -3.56 -7.65
CA THR A 8 -9.44 -3.79 -8.25
C THR A 8 -8.83 -5.12 -7.81
N LEU A 9 -8.89 -5.44 -6.52
CA LEU A 9 -8.39 -6.71 -5.98
C LEU A 9 -9.21 -7.91 -6.48
N ASP A 10 -10.53 -7.77 -6.58
CA ASP A 10 -11.42 -8.81 -7.11
C ASP A 10 -11.14 -9.06 -8.61
N GLU A 11 -10.90 -8.01 -9.39
CA GLU A 11 -10.51 -8.07 -10.80
C GLU A 11 -9.12 -8.70 -10.98
N MET A 12 -8.14 -8.31 -10.15
CA MET A 12 -6.79 -8.87 -10.16
C MET A 12 -6.78 -10.36 -9.76
N ALA A 13 -7.58 -10.74 -8.76
CA ALA A 13 -7.76 -12.15 -8.40
C ALA A 13 -8.43 -12.94 -9.53
N ALA A 14 -9.32 -12.32 -10.31
CA ALA A 14 -9.94 -12.93 -11.48
C ALA A 14 -8.97 -13.06 -12.68
N GLU A 15 -7.97 -12.18 -12.81
CA GLU A 15 -6.89 -12.30 -13.79
C GLU A 15 -5.85 -13.37 -13.39
N ALA A 16 -5.45 -13.42 -12.11
CA ALA A 16 -4.54 -14.44 -11.58
C ALA A 16 -5.14 -15.87 -11.64
N LYS A 17 -6.48 -15.99 -11.60
CA LYS A 17 -7.19 -17.27 -11.84
C LYS A 17 -7.16 -17.72 -13.30
N ARG A 18 -6.86 -16.82 -14.24
CA ARG A 18 -6.79 -17.11 -15.69
C ARG A 18 -5.38 -17.49 -16.15
N SER A 19 -4.35 -17.15 -15.38
CA SER A 19 -2.98 -17.68 -15.53
C SER A 19 -2.82 -19.02 -14.80
N SER A 20 -1.65 -19.67 -14.95
CA SER A 20 -1.35 -21.08 -14.63
C SER A 20 -1.95 -21.68 -13.34
N HIS A 21 -2.05 -23.02 -13.27
CA HIS A 21 -2.70 -23.75 -12.18
C HIS A 21 -2.13 -23.44 -10.77
N GLU A 22 -0.82 -23.16 -10.66
CA GLU A 22 -0.17 -22.72 -9.40
C GLU A 22 -0.54 -21.28 -8.99
N THR A 23 -0.76 -20.39 -9.96
CA THR A 23 -1.17 -19.00 -9.70
C THR A 23 -2.60 -18.94 -9.15
N SER A 24 -3.45 -19.90 -9.52
CA SER A 24 -4.85 -20.00 -9.08
C SER A 24 -5.01 -20.21 -7.56
N ASP A 25 -4.19 -21.08 -6.94
CA ASP A 25 -4.30 -21.35 -5.50
C ASP A 25 -3.70 -20.22 -4.65
N LYS A 26 -2.59 -19.61 -5.09
CA LYS A 26 -2.03 -18.43 -4.45
C LYS A 26 -2.98 -17.23 -4.53
N ALA A 27 -3.71 -17.07 -5.63
CA ALA A 27 -4.74 -16.04 -5.79
C ALA A 27 -5.94 -16.24 -4.86
N LYS A 28 -6.39 -17.49 -4.63
CA LYS A 28 -7.44 -17.79 -3.65
C LYS A 28 -7.01 -17.46 -2.23
N GLU A 29 -5.81 -17.88 -1.83
CA GLU A 29 -5.25 -17.53 -0.50
C GLU A 29 -5.16 -16.01 -0.30
N LEU A 30 -4.84 -15.26 -1.36
CA LEU A 30 -4.77 -13.79 -1.33
C LEU A 30 -6.16 -13.16 -1.09
N VAL A 31 -7.20 -13.68 -1.76
CA VAL A 31 -8.59 -13.22 -1.58
C VAL A 31 -9.09 -13.54 -0.18
N GLU A 32 -8.85 -14.75 0.31
CA GLU A 32 -9.21 -15.17 1.68
C GLU A 32 -8.47 -14.34 2.74
N PHE A 33 -7.19 -14.05 2.50
CA PHE A 33 -6.41 -13.15 3.33
C PHE A 33 -7.06 -11.76 3.40
N PHE A 34 -7.33 -11.12 2.27
CA PHE A 34 -7.99 -9.81 2.26
C PHE A 34 -9.39 -9.80 2.89
N GLN A 35 -10.14 -10.90 2.76
CA GLN A 35 -11.42 -11.07 3.47
C GLN A 35 -11.23 -11.20 4.98
N SER A 36 -10.21 -11.94 5.43
CA SER A 36 -9.88 -12.08 6.85
C SER A 36 -9.44 -10.76 7.48
N VAL A 37 -8.65 -9.94 6.77
CA VAL A 37 -8.26 -8.58 7.20
C VAL A 37 -9.46 -7.64 7.27
N ARG A 38 -10.47 -7.86 6.42
CA ARG A 38 -11.70 -7.07 6.41
C ARG A 38 -12.64 -7.41 7.57
N GLN A 39 -12.72 -8.69 7.95
CA GLN A 39 -13.64 -9.19 8.97
C GLN A 39 -13.03 -9.15 10.37
N GLY A 40 -11.74 -9.48 10.48
CA GLY A 40 -10.98 -9.35 11.71
C GLY A 40 -10.21 -8.05 11.69
N GLY A 41 -10.62 -7.07 12.49
CA GLY A 41 -9.82 -5.87 12.79
C GLY A 41 -8.52 -6.16 13.55
N GLY A 42 -7.96 -7.37 13.43
CA GLY A 42 -6.77 -7.85 14.11
C GLY A 42 -5.49 -7.61 13.31
N LYS A 43 -4.38 -7.46 14.04
CA LYS A 43 -3.05 -7.31 13.46
C LYS A 43 -2.75 -8.47 12.51
N VAL A 44 -2.44 -8.13 11.27
CA VAL A 44 -1.94 -9.05 10.26
C VAL A 44 -0.49 -9.39 10.60
N SER A 45 -0.15 -10.68 10.65
CA SER A 45 1.23 -11.11 10.91
C SER A 45 2.17 -10.62 9.80
N PRO A 46 3.32 -9.99 10.11
CA PRO A 46 4.29 -9.52 9.13
C PRO A 46 4.72 -10.59 8.12
N GLU A 47 4.85 -11.83 8.57
CA GLU A 47 5.19 -13.00 7.73
C GLU A 47 4.22 -13.23 6.57
N LYS A 48 2.91 -13.07 6.83
CA LYS A 48 1.89 -13.19 5.78
C LYS A 48 1.97 -12.02 4.81
N ILE A 49 2.21 -10.80 5.31
CA ILE A 49 2.39 -9.61 4.46
C ILE A 49 3.58 -9.82 3.52
N ILE A 50 4.72 -10.28 4.02
CA ILE A 50 5.92 -10.55 3.22
C ILE A 50 5.70 -11.69 2.22
N ARG A 51 5.01 -12.76 2.61
CA ARG A 51 4.68 -13.87 1.70
C ARG A 51 3.84 -13.39 0.51
N PHE A 52 2.82 -12.58 0.78
CA PHE A 52 1.94 -12.07 -0.27
C PHE A 52 2.58 -10.88 -1.03
N SER A 53 3.45 -10.08 -0.43
CA SER A 53 4.12 -8.96 -1.12
C SER A 53 5.04 -9.43 -2.24
N LYS A 54 5.68 -10.60 -2.11
CA LYS A 54 6.50 -11.21 -3.17
C LYS A 54 5.68 -11.56 -4.42
N LEU A 55 4.41 -11.94 -4.27
CA LEU A 55 3.50 -12.13 -5.42
C LEU A 55 3.25 -10.81 -6.16
N PHE A 56 3.28 -9.69 -5.44
CA PHE A 56 3.16 -8.37 -6.07
C PHE A 56 4.46 -7.92 -6.76
N GLU A 57 5.63 -8.27 -6.22
CA GLU A 57 6.92 -8.02 -6.90
C GLU A 57 7.05 -8.78 -8.22
N ASP A 58 6.61 -10.05 -8.26
CA ASP A 58 6.81 -10.94 -9.41
C ASP A 58 5.71 -10.83 -10.49
N GLU A 59 4.43 -10.57 -10.15
CA GLU A 59 3.32 -10.52 -11.13
C GLU A 59 2.67 -9.12 -11.28
N LEU A 60 2.97 -8.14 -10.42
CA LEU A 60 2.26 -6.86 -10.33
C LEU A 60 3.18 -5.65 -10.29
N THR A 61 3.85 -5.43 -11.41
CA THR A 61 4.41 -4.11 -11.71
C THR A 61 3.27 -3.13 -11.96
N LEU A 62 3.47 -1.83 -11.65
CA LEU A 62 2.55 -0.74 -12.02
C LEU A 62 2.11 -0.78 -13.51
N ASP A 63 2.82 -1.53 -14.34
CA ASP A 63 2.56 -1.72 -15.77
C ASP A 63 1.38 -2.65 -16.07
N SER A 64 1.01 -3.59 -15.18
CA SER A 64 -0.20 -4.42 -15.33
C SER A 64 -1.49 -3.70 -14.92
N LEU A 65 -1.39 -2.59 -14.17
CA LEU A 65 -2.55 -1.83 -13.73
C LEU A 65 -3.17 -1.01 -14.87
N ASN A 66 -4.51 -1.03 -14.92
CA ASN A 66 -5.30 -0.23 -15.84
C ASN A 66 -5.38 1.24 -15.39
N ARG A 67 -5.81 2.13 -16.29
CA ARG A 67 -5.87 3.58 -16.00
C ARG A 67 -6.71 3.92 -14.78
N GLN A 68 -7.85 3.28 -14.59
CA GLN A 68 -8.74 3.58 -13.46
C GLN A 68 -8.04 3.23 -12.13
N GLN A 69 -7.34 2.10 -12.10
CA GLN A 69 -6.55 1.64 -10.95
C GLN A 69 -5.42 2.61 -10.63
N LEU A 70 -4.67 3.03 -11.64
CA LEU A 70 -3.61 4.04 -11.50
C LEU A 70 -4.15 5.38 -10.97
N VAL A 71 -5.27 5.86 -11.51
CA VAL A 71 -5.93 7.10 -11.05
C VAL A 71 -6.33 7.02 -9.58
N ALA A 72 -6.86 5.88 -9.13
CA ALA A 72 -7.26 5.70 -7.75
C ALA A 72 -6.05 5.65 -6.81
N LEU A 73 -4.98 4.96 -7.19
CA LEU A 73 -3.72 4.95 -6.44
C LEU A 73 -3.13 6.36 -6.32
N CYS A 74 -3.13 7.13 -7.42
CA CYS A 74 -2.71 8.52 -7.39
C CYS A 74 -3.52 9.33 -6.37
N ARG A 75 -4.86 9.25 -6.40
CA ARG A 75 -5.71 9.97 -5.45
C ARG A 75 -5.48 9.54 -4.00
N MET A 76 -5.26 8.25 -3.77
CA MET A 76 -4.97 7.71 -2.43
C MET A 76 -3.67 8.28 -1.87
N LEU A 77 -2.66 8.47 -2.72
CA LEU A 77 -1.37 9.07 -2.36
C LEU A 77 -1.35 10.59 -2.50
N GLU A 78 -2.53 11.22 -2.59
CA GLU A 78 -2.73 12.68 -2.73
C GLU A 78 -2.04 13.29 -3.96
N LEU A 79 -1.84 12.48 -5.00
CA LEU A 79 -1.35 12.92 -6.29
C LEU A 79 -2.53 13.28 -7.19
N GLN A 80 -2.42 14.41 -7.89
CA GLN A 80 -3.39 14.77 -8.92
C GLN A 80 -3.18 13.87 -10.16
N PRO A 81 -4.18 13.04 -10.53
CA PRO A 81 -4.05 12.14 -11.68
C PRO A 81 -4.30 12.90 -12.98
N ILE A 82 -3.24 13.27 -13.69
CA ILE A 82 -3.31 14.00 -14.97
C ILE A 82 -2.59 13.19 -16.04
N GLY A 83 -3.06 13.27 -17.29
CA GLY A 83 -2.32 12.73 -18.43
C GLY A 83 -2.52 11.24 -18.70
N THR A 84 -1.50 10.64 -19.33
CA THR A 84 -1.53 9.27 -19.86
C THR A 84 -1.22 8.23 -18.78
N GLN A 85 -1.52 6.95 -19.05
CA GLN A 85 -1.20 5.85 -18.13
C GLN A 85 0.30 5.80 -17.78
N ALA A 86 1.17 6.01 -18.76
CA ALA A 86 2.61 6.06 -18.55
C ALA A 86 3.02 7.19 -17.57
N PHE A 87 2.37 8.35 -17.68
CA PHE A 87 2.63 9.46 -16.75
C PHE A 87 2.12 9.16 -15.34
N LEU A 88 0.93 8.57 -15.20
CA LEU A 88 0.41 8.16 -13.89
C LEU A 88 1.36 7.16 -13.20
N ARG A 89 1.88 6.18 -13.95
CA ARG A 89 2.88 5.22 -13.44
C ARG A 89 4.16 5.92 -13.01
N TRP A 90 4.64 6.86 -13.83
CA TRP A 90 5.82 7.66 -13.49
C TRP A 90 5.60 8.48 -12.22
N GLN A 91 4.45 9.15 -12.07
CA GLN A 91 4.10 9.90 -10.87
C GLN A 91 4.09 9.01 -9.62
N LEU A 92 3.50 7.81 -9.71
CA LEU A 92 3.49 6.83 -8.62
C LEU A 92 4.92 6.38 -8.28
N ARG A 93 5.75 6.05 -9.27
CA ARG A 93 7.17 5.68 -9.05
C ARG A 93 7.95 6.81 -8.37
N MET A 94 7.76 8.06 -8.81
CA MET A 94 8.39 9.22 -8.18
C MET A 94 7.95 9.38 -6.72
N ARG A 95 6.65 9.23 -6.44
CA ARG A 95 6.11 9.35 -5.10
C ARG A 95 6.67 8.27 -4.17
N LEU A 96 6.71 7.01 -4.62
CA LEU A 96 7.28 5.91 -3.85
C LEU A 96 8.77 6.12 -3.56
N ARG A 97 9.55 6.63 -4.54
CA ARG A 97 10.96 6.99 -4.31
C ARG A 97 11.13 8.08 -3.27
N SER A 98 10.29 9.12 -3.32
CA SER A 98 10.30 10.19 -2.32
C SER A 98 9.96 9.67 -0.93
N LEU A 99 8.94 8.82 -0.79
CA LEU A 99 8.58 8.17 0.49
C LEU A 99 9.73 7.31 1.02
N LYS A 100 10.39 6.53 0.17
CA LYS A 100 11.55 5.72 0.57
C LYS A 100 12.75 6.56 1.02
N ALA A 101 12.95 7.74 0.44
CA ALA A 101 13.98 8.66 0.89
C ALA A 101 13.64 9.26 2.27
N ASP A 102 12.37 9.63 2.46
CA ASP A 102 11.82 10.11 3.73
C ASP A 102 11.92 9.04 4.83
N ASP A 103 11.57 7.78 4.53
CA ASP A 103 11.73 6.63 5.43
C ASP A 103 13.17 6.50 5.95
N LYS A 104 14.17 6.64 5.06
CA LYS A 104 15.58 6.58 5.45
C LYS A 104 16.00 7.74 6.35
N LEU A 105 15.46 8.93 6.11
CA LEU A 105 15.75 10.12 6.91
C LEU A 105 15.17 9.95 8.32
N ILE A 106 13.88 9.58 8.41
CA ILE A 106 13.19 9.34 9.67
C ILE A 106 13.87 8.21 10.45
N LEU A 107 14.31 7.14 9.78
CA LEU A 107 15.02 6.04 10.45
C LEU A 107 16.36 6.49 11.04
N LYS A 108 17.03 7.45 10.39
CA LYS A 108 18.32 8.00 10.86
C LYS A 108 18.14 8.97 12.03
N GLU A 109 17.11 9.81 12.00
CA GLU A 109 16.84 10.82 13.02
C GLU A 109 16.04 10.27 14.21
N GLY A 110 15.32 9.16 13.99
CA GLY A 110 14.42 8.53 14.94
C GLY A 110 13.00 9.09 14.83
N VAL A 111 11.98 8.24 15.01
CA VAL A 111 10.58 8.70 14.98
C VAL A 111 10.30 9.77 16.04
N ASP A 112 10.99 9.70 17.18
CA ASP A 112 10.85 10.64 18.30
C ASP A 112 11.34 12.07 18.00
N SER A 113 12.12 12.27 16.93
CA SER A 113 12.51 13.62 16.49
C SER A 113 11.38 14.41 15.83
N LEU A 114 10.35 13.72 15.33
CA LEU A 114 9.24 14.31 14.58
C LEU A 114 8.30 15.09 15.51
N THR A 115 7.95 16.30 15.09
CA THR A 115 6.82 17.05 15.66
C THR A 115 5.50 16.34 15.39
N VAL A 116 4.45 16.66 16.15
CA VAL A 116 3.10 16.08 15.96
C VAL A 116 2.59 16.29 14.52
N TRP A 117 2.88 17.45 13.94
CA TRP A 117 2.49 17.77 12.57
C TRP A 117 3.25 16.91 11.55
N GLU A 118 4.57 16.77 11.70
CA GLU A 118 5.38 15.93 10.82
C GLU A 118 4.99 14.46 10.94
N LEU A 119 4.72 13.98 12.15
CA LEU A 119 4.23 12.62 12.39
C LEU A 119 2.88 12.36 11.69
N GLN A 120 1.95 13.31 11.76
CA GLN A 120 0.68 13.24 11.05
C GLN A 120 0.88 13.19 9.52
N GLN A 121 1.74 14.05 8.97
CA GLN A 121 2.04 14.03 7.53
C GLN A 121 2.77 12.76 7.10
N ALA A 122 3.70 12.26 7.91
CA ALA A 122 4.43 11.02 7.67
C ALA A 122 3.46 9.84 7.63
N CYS A 123 2.54 9.75 8.60
CA CYS A 123 1.49 8.73 8.64
C CYS A 123 0.57 8.84 7.41
N LYS A 124 0.04 10.03 7.15
CA LYS A 124 -0.92 10.30 6.07
C LYS A 124 -0.34 10.00 4.69
N SER A 125 0.89 10.43 4.43
CA SER A 125 1.57 10.25 3.14
C SER A 125 1.86 8.78 2.81
N ARG A 126 1.94 7.92 3.82
CA ARG A 126 2.07 6.45 3.72
C ARG A 126 0.72 5.72 3.71
N GLY A 127 -0.39 6.46 3.67
CA GLY A 127 -1.75 5.89 3.65
C GLY A 127 -2.26 5.41 5.01
N MET A 128 -1.57 5.72 6.10
CA MET A 128 -2.02 5.41 7.45
C MET A 128 -3.05 6.43 7.96
N LYS A 129 -3.90 6.01 8.89
CA LYS A 129 -4.86 6.92 9.54
C LYS A 129 -4.10 7.89 10.46
N ALA A 130 -4.08 9.17 10.09
CA ALA A 130 -3.42 10.23 10.86
C ALA A 130 -4.39 11.07 11.74
N PHE A 131 -5.68 11.13 11.38
CA PHE A 131 -6.67 11.93 12.13
C PHE A 131 -7.47 11.06 13.10
N GLY A 132 -7.68 11.58 14.32
CA GLY A 132 -8.40 10.86 15.38
C GLY A 132 -7.65 9.66 15.94
N VAL A 133 -6.32 9.69 15.85
CA VAL A 133 -5.39 8.68 16.42
C VAL A 133 -4.46 9.41 17.38
N SER A 134 -4.18 8.82 18.54
CA SER A 134 -3.24 9.40 19.51
C SER A 134 -1.83 9.46 18.95
N GLU A 135 -1.02 10.40 19.46
CA GLU A 135 0.37 10.55 19.04
C GLU A 135 1.17 9.27 19.24
N ASP A 136 1.10 8.65 20.42
CA ASP A 136 1.79 7.38 20.72
C ASP A 136 1.43 6.29 19.71
N ARG A 137 0.16 6.23 19.29
CA ARG A 137 -0.29 5.24 18.33
C ARG A 137 0.21 5.55 16.92
N MET A 138 0.31 6.82 16.53
CA MET A 138 0.93 7.22 15.27
C MET A 138 2.43 6.88 15.26
N ARG A 139 3.15 7.12 16.37
CA ARG A 139 4.56 6.75 16.52
C ARG A 139 4.75 5.24 16.41
N GLN A 140 3.90 4.46 17.08
CA GLN A 140 3.90 3.00 16.96
C GLN A 140 3.67 2.55 15.51
N ASN A 141 2.66 3.09 14.84
CA ASN A 141 2.35 2.71 13.45
C ASN A 141 3.51 3.05 12.50
N LEU A 142 4.15 4.23 12.68
CA LEU A 142 5.27 4.64 11.85
C LEU A 142 6.52 3.78 12.11
N ASN A 143 6.78 3.41 13.37
CA ASN A 143 7.84 2.45 13.69
C ASN A 143 7.59 1.07 13.07
N GLU A 144 6.34 0.57 13.15
CA GLU A 144 5.96 -0.69 12.49
C GLU A 144 6.15 -0.59 10.96
N TRP A 145 5.82 0.54 10.34
CA TRP A 145 6.04 0.78 8.91
C TRP A 145 7.52 0.73 8.50
N LEU A 146 8.41 1.37 9.26
CA LEU A 146 9.83 1.48 8.92
C LEU A 146 10.59 0.14 9.05
N VAL A 147 10.00 -0.85 9.72
CA VAL A 147 10.59 -2.18 9.96
C VAL A 147 10.11 -3.23 8.95
N LEU A 148 9.02 -2.96 8.21
CA LEU A 148 8.49 -3.82 7.14
C LEU A 148 9.41 -3.88 5.91
#